data_AF-A0A645IE78-F1
#
_entry.id   AF-A0A645IE78-F1
#
_cell.length_a   1.000
_cell.length_b   1.000
_cell.length_c   1.000
_cell.angle_alpha   90.00
_cell.angle_beta   90.00
_cell.angle_gamma   90.00
#
_symmetry.space_group_name_H-M   'P 1'
#
loop_
_entity.id
_entity.type
_entity.pdbx_description
1 polymer ?
#
loop_
_entity_poly.entity_id
_entity_poly.type
_entity_poly.pdbx_seq_one_letter_code
_entity_poly.pdbx_strand_id
1 'polypeptide(L)' 'MGPAGLPQDVVTKLNAAVNEIMASPEVKAKLLTLDQYPFTSTPAQFKDYIQKQSAHWAGVIKKSNIVLD' A
#
# COMPACT_ATOMS: atom_id res chain seq x y z
N MET A 1 7.00 -0.88 -0.24
CA MET A 1 7.70 -1.67 -1.29
C MET A 1 8.33 -0.71 -2.27
N GLY A 2 9.43 -1.08 -2.91
CA GLY A 2 10.10 -0.29 -3.95
C GLY A 2 10.44 -1.17 -5.15
N PRO A 3 11.22 -0.67 -6.13
CA PRO A 3 11.68 -1.45 -7.26
C PRO A 3 12.36 -2.76 -6.84
N ALA A 4 12.29 -3.77 -7.71
CA ALA A 4 12.97 -5.04 -7.47
C ALA A 4 14.48 -4.82 -7.29
N GLY A 5 15.07 -5.46 -6.29
CA GLY A 5 16.49 -5.34 -5.98
C GLY A 5 16.88 -4.14 -5.11
N LEU A 6 15.93 -3.31 -4.66
CA LEU A 6 16.24 -2.23 -3.72
C LEU A 6 16.80 -2.81 -2.40
N PRO A 7 17.92 -2.27 -1.86
CA PRO A 7 18.47 -2.71 -0.58
C PRO A 7 17.48 -2.60 0.58
N GLN A 8 17.53 -3.57 1.49
CA GLN A 8 16.55 -3.70 2.58
C GLN A 8 16.59 -2.52 3.56
N ASP A 9 17.77 -1.98 3.82
CA ASP A 9 17.96 -0.80 4.66
C ASP A 9 17.27 0.44 4.08
N VAL A 10 17.36 0.65 2.76
CA VAL A 10 16.66 1.73 2.06
C VAL A 10 15.14 1.55 2.15
N VAL A 11 14.65 0.33 1.95
CA VAL A 11 13.21 0.01 2.10
C VAL A 11 12.73 0.33 3.51
N THR A 12 13.51 -0.07 4.52
CA THR A 12 13.17 0.17 5.93
C THR A 12 13.16 1.65 6.26
N LYS A 13 14.19 2.41 5.85
CA LYS A 13 14.28 3.85 6.09
C LYS A 13 13.12 4.61 5.45
N LEU A 14 12.77 4.27 4.21
CA LEU A 14 11.64 4.90 3.52
C LEU A 14 10.30 4.57 4.21
N ASN A 15 10.08 3.32 4.61
CA ASN A 15 8.86 2.94 5.32
C ASN A 15 8.72 3.68 6.65
N ALA A 16 9.81 3.83 7.41
CA ALA A 16 9.81 4.60 8.65
C ALA A 16 9.39 6.06 8.43
N ALA A 17 10.00 6.73 7.45
CA ALA A 17 9.67 8.11 7.11
C ALA A 17 8.19 8.28 6.67
N VAL A 18 7.65 7.33 5.88
CA VAL A 18 6.23 7.35 5.51
C VAL A 18 5.33 7.18 6.72
N ASN A 19 5.63 6.22 7.60
CA ASN A 19 4.83 5.98 8.81
C ASN A 19 4.82 7.21 9.73
N GLU A 20 5.95 7.89 9.88
CA GLU A 20 6.09 9.12 10.66
C GLU A 20 5.19 10.24 10.11
N ILE A 21 5.29 10.52 8.82
CA ILE A 21 4.50 11.59 8.17
C ILE A 21 3.00 11.28 8.23
N MET A 22 2.61 10.03 8.00
CA MET A 22 1.22 9.57 8.09
C MET A 22 0.64 9.65 9.51
N ALA A 23 1.50 9.66 10.54
CA ALA A 23 1.07 9.84 11.91
C ALA A 23 0.78 11.32 12.26
N SER A 24 1.31 12.27 11.47
CA SER A 24 1.15 13.70 11.75
C SER A 24 -0.31 14.17 11.65
N PRO A 25 -0.77 15.06 12.56
CA PRO A 25 -2.14 15.59 12.52
C PRO A 25 -2.48 16.33 11.23
N GLU A 26 -1.52 17.06 10.66
CA GLU A 26 -1.70 17.81 9.42
C GLU A 26 -1.99 16.88 8.23
N VAL A 27 -1.21 15.82 8.08
CA VAL A 27 -1.40 14.86 6.99
C VAL A 27 -2.70 14.08 7.16
N LYS A 28 -3.02 13.70 8.40
CA LYS A 28 -4.33 13.09 8.71
C LYS A 28 -5.48 14.00 8.31
N ALA A 29 -5.44 15.27 8.68
CA ALA A 29 -6.46 16.24 8.31
C ALA A 29 -6.60 16.37 6.79
N LYS A 30 -5.48 16.46 6.05
CA LYS A 30 -5.47 16.51 4.58
C LYS A 30 -6.08 15.26 3.95
N LEU A 31 -5.72 14.06 4.42
CA LEU A 31 -6.30 12.82 3.90
C LEU A 31 -7.81 12.74 4.16
N LEU A 32 -8.27 13.20 5.33
CA LEU A 32 -9.70 13.22 5.66
C LEU A 32 -10.50 14.14 4.72
N THR A 33 -9.90 15.21 4.18
CA THR A 33 -10.59 16.04 3.15
C THR A 33 -10.83 15.30 1.83
N LEU A 34 -10.15 14.17 1.63
CA LEU A 34 -10.28 13.30 0.46
C LEU A 34 -11.06 12.02 0.80
N ASP A 35 -11.71 11.95 1.97
CA ASP A 35 -12.34 10.74 2.53
C ASP A 35 -11.36 9.55 2.64
N GLN A 36 -10.06 9.84 2.79
CA GLN A 36 -9.01 8.84 2.96
C GLN A 36 -8.53 8.78 4.41
N TYR A 37 -8.09 7.58 4.80
CA TYR A 37 -7.54 7.31 6.12
C TYR A 37 -6.11 6.79 5.96
N PRO A 38 -5.15 7.26 6.79
CA PRO A 38 -3.77 6.78 6.69
C PRO A 38 -3.72 5.28 6.95
N PHE A 39 -3.21 4.54 5.96
CA PHE A 39 -2.86 3.14 6.10
C PHE A 39 -1.35 3.04 6.31
N THR A 40 -0.94 2.58 7.50
CA THR A 40 0.47 2.34 7.84
C THR A 40 0.68 0.87 8.17
N SER A 41 1.80 0.31 7.72
CA SER A 41 2.15 -1.09 7.91
C SER A 41 3.66 -1.30 7.73
N THR A 42 4.15 -2.48 8.07
CA THR A 42 5.53 -2.86 7.74
C THR A 42 5.66 -3.20 6.25
N PRO A 43 6.87 -3.15 5.66
CA PRO A 43 7.08 -3.52 4.26
C PRO A 43 6.61 -4.95 3.94
N ALA A 44 6.78 -5.88 4.88
CA ALA A 44 6.35 -7.26 4.75
C ALA A 44 4.82 -7.38 4.74
N GLN A 45 4.13 -6.72 5.69
CA GLN A 45 2.67 -6.69 5.73
C GLN A 45 2.08 -6.05 4.47
N PHE A 46 2.70 -4.97 3.96
CA PHE A 46 2.26 -4.35 2.72
C PHE A 46 2.44 -5.28 1.52
N LYS A 47 3.56 -6.02 1.44
CA LYS A 47 3.78 -7.04 0.41
C LYS A 47 2.70 -8.12 0.45
N ASP A 48 2.41 -8.66 1.63
CA ASP A 48 1.40 -9.69 1.81
C ASP A 48 0.00 -9.17 1.45
N TYR A 49 -0.31 -7.92 1.79
CA TYR A 49 -1.56 -7.26 1.42
C TYR A 49 -1.72 -7.19 -0.11
N ILE A 50 -0.70 -6.70 -0.83
CA ILE A 50 -0.73 -6.62 -2.30
C ILE A 50 -0.93 -8.01 -2.91
N GLN A 51 -0.20 -9.02 -2.44
CA GLN A 51 -0.37 -10.40 -2.92
C GLN A 51 -1.81 -10.92 -2.72
N LYS A 52 -2.39 -10.68 -1.54
CA LYS A 52 -3.77 -11.07 -1.24
C LYS A 52 -4.79 -10.34 -2.11
N GLN A 53 -4.62 -9.02 -2.30
CA GLN A 53 -5.51 -8.23 -3.15
C GLN A 53 -5.41 -8.67 -4.61
N SER A 54 -4.19 -8.86 -5.14
CA SER A 54 -3.98 -9.36 -6.50
C SER A 54 -4.66 -10.72 -6.70
N ALA A 55 -4.51 -11.66 -5.77
CA ALA A 55 -5.16 -12.96 -5.86
C ALA A 55 -6.69 -12.85 -5.79
N HIS A 56 -7.22 -12.02 -4.88
CA HIS A 56 -8.66 -11.79 -4.74
C HIS A 56 -9.26 -11.23 -6.02
N TRP A 57 -8.70 -10.13 -6.53
CA TRP A 57 -9.22 -9.45 -7.72
C TRP A 57 -9.02 -10.28 -8.99
N ALA A 58 -7.93 -11.03 -9.11
CA ALA A 58 -7.78 -12.00 -10.21
C ALA A 58 -8.90 -13.06 -10.20
N GLY A 59 -9.34 -13.49 -9.01
CA GLY A 59 -10.48 -14.40 -8.87
C GLY A 59 -11.81 -13.75 -9.30
N VAL A 60 -12.04 -12.49 -8.91
CA VAL A 60 -13.23 -11.73 -9.32
C VAL A 60 -13.28 -11.55 -10.83
N ILE A 61 -12.19 -11.10 -11.44
CA ILE A 61 -12.08 -10.88 -12.89
C ILE A 61 -12.45 -12.15 -13.68
N LYS A 62 -11.86 -13.29 -13.29
CA LYS A 62 -12.12 -14.59 -13.94
C LYS A 62 -13.57 -15.02 -13.81
N LYS A 63 -14.18 -14.84 -12.63
CA LYS A 63 -15.57 -15.24 -12.38
C LYS A 63 -16.57 -14.36 -13.12
N SER A 64 -16.26 -13.08 -13.27
CA SER A 64 -17.15 -12.09 -13.89
C SER A 64 -16.89 -11.90 -15.39
N ASN A 65 -15.94 -12.66 -15.98
CA ASN A 65 -15.53 -12.55 -17.38
C ASN A 65 -15.18 -11.11 -17.80
N ILE A 66 -14.53 -10.36 -16.90
CA ILE A 66 -14.11 -8.99 -17.15
C ILE A 66 -12.82 -9.04 -17.99
N VAL A 67 -12.81 -8.33 -19.11
CA VAL A 67 -11.64 -8.15 -19.97
C VAL A 67 -11.38 -6.65 -20.12
N LEU A 68 -10.12 -6.27 -20.26
CA LEU A 68 -9.73 -4.92 -20.64
C LEU A 68 -9.56 -4.91 -22.16
N ASP A 69 -10.11 -3.89 -22.84
CA ASP A 69 -9.98 -3.69 -24.29
C ASP A 69 -8.53 -3.38 -24.70
#